data_AF-A0A7V3JR71-F1
#
_entry.id   AF-A0A7V3JR71-F1
#
_cell.length_a   1.000
_cell.length_b   1.000
_cell.length_c   1.000
_cell.angle_alpha   90.00
_cell.angle_beta   90.00
_cell.angle_gamma   90.00
#
_symmetry.space_group_name_H-M   'P 1'
#
loop_
_entity.id
_entity.type
_entity.pdbx_description
1 polymer ?
#
loop_
_entity_poly.entity_id
_entity_poly.type
_entity_poly.pdbx_seq_one_letter_code
_entity_poly.pdbx_strand_id
1 'polypeptide(L)'
;MRLEKNSSLFINKKFLKFLLFILLVLSPLITNSQILITEVMYNPEGDDSDREWIEAINLGESINVKTNKNGWRIFDGKNRILKGENFIWNKNEIIIFVQNINKFLSEYPNVKNKLIEASFYLKNKEGTIKIIDENKNVLAEFSYNSNLGGNGNGYSLIYENGQIIEGRTYKGSPGIYPEPTQRTEKQKENEDTLSTQAIIDLPTKTLESSIQINKSSEINSSSETKNKDQASSISQNSSIGTSSISEGKYTLLITEFLPNLKGKDEGEFVEIYNYGDEKIDLINVYLVIGNKKYKLYGEIQPKEYKVFYNTELNFNIKNSGDTLKLVDSKNNIIFSISYSGKSKEGKSFARDNSGNWKWANPSPAKENIFAMEDEILINKETNKGENLKSDSANYENIENINSENLAQMNKKYLSLSNLQILLIGLFLSIILSIIFLLFFK
;
A
#
# COMPACT_ATOMS: atom_id res chain seq x y z
N MET A 1 17.03 -13.64 68.89
CA MET A 1 17.23 -14.46 67.66
C MET A 1 16.18 -15.56 67.70
N ARG A 2 15.37 -15.82 66.67
CA ARG A 2 15.35 -15.29 65.28
C ARG A 2 14.29 -14.20 65.06
N LEU A 3 14.31 -13.60 63.87
CA LEU A 3 13.19 -12.84 63.29
C LEU A 3 12.26 -13.82 62.55
N GLU A 4 10.96 -13.70 62.71
CA GLU A 4 9.98 -14.25 61.76
C GLU A 4 9.35 -13.10 60.97
N LYS A 5 9.37 -13.19 59.64
CA LYS A 5 8.74 -12.21 58.75
C LYS A 5 8.11 -12.88 57.53
N ASN A 6 7.06 -13.66 57.76
CA ASN A 6 6.23 -14.26 56.72
C ASN A 6 4.95 -13.45 56.54
N SER A 7 4.91 -12.57 55.54
CA SER A 7 3.69 -11.90 55.08
C SER A 7 3.44 -12.21 53.60
N SER A 8 3.03 -13.44 53.32
CA SER A 8 2.61 -13.88 51.98
C SER A 8 1.31 -13.18 51.59
N LEU A 9 1.41 -12.16 50.73
CA LEU A 9 0.29 -11.31 50.38
C LEU A 9 -0.58 -11.94 49.27
N PHE A 10 -1.74 -12.44 49.67
CA PHE A 10 -2.75 -12.96 48.77
C PHE A 10 -3.40 -11.84 47.94
N ILE A 11 -2.90 -11.64 46.72
CA ILE A 11 -3.54 -10.79 45.71
C ILE A 11 -4.94 -11.36 45.41
N ASN A 12 -5.98 -10.57 45.68
CA ASN A 12 -7.37 -11.02 45.56
C ASN A 12 -7.72 -11.33 44.10
N LYS A 13 -8.15 -12.57 43.81
CA LYS A 13 -8.54 -13.01 42.45
C LYS A 13 -9.67 -12.17 41.83
N LYS A 14 -10.52 -11.50 42.62
CA LYS A 14 -11.50 -10.52 42.10
C LYS A 14 -10.84 -9.23 41.58
N PHE A 15 -9.81 -8.73 42.27
CA PHE A 15 -9.05 -7.55 41.87
C PHE A 15 -8.27 -7.80 40.57
N LEU A 16 -7.64 -8.98 40.44
CA LEU A 16 -6.94 -9.35 39.21
C LEU A 16 -7.88 -9.46 38.00
N LYS A 17 -9.11 -9.98 38.18
CA LYS A 17 -10.14 -10.00 37.12
C LYS A 17 -10.62 -8.60 36.74
N PHE A 18 -10.75 -7.70 37.70
CA PHE A 18 -11.10 -6.29 37.45
C PHE A 18 -10.01 -5.55 36.66
N LEU A 19 -8.73 -5.79 37.02
CA LEU A 19 -7.57 -5.25 36.29
C LEU A 19 -7.54 -5.74 34.83
N LEU A 20 -7.79 -7.04 34.60
CA LEU A 20 -7.85 -7.64 33.26
C LEU A 20 -9.01 -7.09 32.43
N PHE A 21 -10.16 -6.82 33.04
CA PHE A 21 -11.32 -6.20 32.38
C PHE A 21 -11.01 -4.75 31.95
N ILE A 22 -10.34 -3.96 32.79
CA ILE A 22 -9.89 -2.61 32.43
C ILE A 22 -8.89 -2.65 31.26
N LEU A 23 -7.95 -3.59 31.26
CA LEU A 23 -6.98 -3.76 30.17
C LEU A 23 -7.67 -4.07 28.82
N LEU A 24 -8.75 -4.87 28.84
CA LEU A 24 -9.58 -5.22 27.68
C LEU A 24 -10.44 -4.06 27.14
N VAL A 25 -10.72 -3.04 27.96
CA VAL A 25 -11.47 -1.83 27.55
C VAL A 25 -10.53 -0.71 27.07
N LEU A 26 -9.23 -0.82 27.35
CA LEU A 26 -8.20 0.18 26.98
C LEU A 26 -7.35 -0.23 25.77
N SER A 27 -7.62 -1.37 25.12
CA SER A 27 -6.96 -1.72 23.86
C SER A 27 -7.30 -0.69 22.76
N PRO A 28 -6.31 -0.14 22.03
CA PRO A 28 -6.60 0.83 20.97
C PRO A 28 -7.44 0.19 19.86
N LEU A 29 -8.57 0.83 19.53
CA LEU A 29 -9.38 0.44 18.38
C LEU A 29 -8.59 0.75 17.10
N ILE A 30 -8.08 -0.29 16.45
CA ILE A 30 -7.44 -0.18 15.12
C ILE A 30 -8.55 0.11 14.11
N THR A 31 -8.72 1.38 13.75
CA THR A 31 -9.70 1.82 12.76
C THR A 31 -9.19 1.54 11.34
N ASN A 32 -9.40 0.31 10.88
CA ASN A 32 -9.24 -0.01 9.46
C ASN A 32 -10.20 0.84 8.62
N SER A 33 -9.74 1.32 7.45
CA SER A 33 -10.61 2.06 6.53
C SER A 33 -11.72 1.14 6.01
N GLN A 34 -12.98 1.51 6.24
CA GLN A 34 -14.11 0.70 5.79
C GLN A 34 -14.22 0.66 4.26
N ILE A 35 -13.97 1.80 3.60
CA ILE A 35 -13.84 1.87 2.15
C ILE A 35 -12.37 2.01 1.81
N LEU A 36 -11.94 1.34 0.74
CA LEU A 36 -10.62 1.47 0.14
C LEU A 36 -10.78 1.80 -1.34
N ILE A 37 -10.09 2.84 -1.82
CA ILE A 37 -9.94 3.12 -3.26
C ILE A 37 -8.82 2.21 -3.76
N THR A 38 -9.12 1.36 -4.73
CA THR A 38 -8.31 0.18 -5.11
C THR A 38 -7.58 0.37 -6.43
N GLU A 39 -8.19 1.05 -7.40
CA GLU A 39 -7.61 1.35 -8.70
C GLU A 39 -8.13 2.69 -9.25
N VAL A 40 -7.30 3.46 -9.94
CA VAL A 40 -7.65 4.77 -10.51
C VAL A 40 -7.04 4.95 -11.90
N MET A 41 -7.90 5.22 -12.89
CA MET A 41 -7.51 5.64 -14.23
C MET A 41 -7.68 7.16 -14.33
N TYR A 42 -6.59 7.91 -14.08
CA TYR A 42 -6.60 9.38 -13.98
C TYR A 42 -6.07 10.11 -15.22
N ASN A 43 -5.47 9.37 -16.16
CA ASN A 43 -4.86 9.87 -17.39
C ASN A 43 -4.74 8.70 -18.40
N PRO A 44 -5.87 8.19 -18.95
CA PRO A 44 -5.88 7.08 -19.90
C PRO A 44 -5.06 7.36 -21.18
N GLU A 45 -4.66 6.32 -21.91
CA GLU A 45 -3.99 6.51 -23.20
C GLU A 45 -4.94 7.16 -24.22
N GLY A 46 -4.60 8.35 -24.72
CA GLY A 46 -5.30 9.08 -25.78
C GLY A 46 -5.93 10.39 -25.31
N ASP A 47 -7.20 10.60 -25.65
CA ASP A 47 -8.06 11.66 -25.11
C ASP A 47 -8.68 11.18 -23.78
N ASP A 48 -8.71 12.02 -22.75
CA ASP A 48 -9.25 11.69 -21.42
C ASP A 48 -10.79 11.75 -21.37
N SER A 49 -11.42 12.43 -22.34
CA SER A 49 -12.83 12.84 -22.28
C SER A 49 -13.78 11.68 -22.00
N ASP A 50 -14.48 11.76 -20.85
CA ASP A 50 -15.45 10.77 -20.36
C ASP A 50 -14.88 9.38 -20.03
N ARG A 51 -13.54 9.24 -19.89
CA ARG A 51 -12.85 7.93 -19.71
C ARG A 51 -12.18 7.76 -18.34
N GLU A 52 -12.15 8.78 -17.50
CA GLU A 52 -11.58 8.65 -16.14
C GLU A 52 -12.49 7.81 -15.24
N TRP A 53 -11.88 6.95 -14.41
CA TRP A 53 -12.61 6.10 -13.48
C TRP A 53 -11.84 5.79 -12.19
N ILE A 54 -12.60 5.44 -11.15
CA ILE A 54 -12.13 5.21 -9.77
C ILE A 54 -12.82 3.93 -9.28
N GLU A 55 -12.05 2.88 -8.98
CA GLU A 55 -12.54 1.69 -8.29
C GLU A 55 -12.40 1.85 -6.77
N ALA A 56 -13.39 1.35 -6.03
CA ALA A 56 -13.28 1.14 -4.60
C ALA A 56 -13.99 -0.14 -4.14
N ILE A 57 -13.55 -0.68 -3.01
CA ILE A 57 -14.14 -1.83 -2.32
C ILE A 57 -14.57 -1.47 -0.89
N ASN A 58 -15.66 -2.07 -0.41
CA ASN A 58 -16.06 -2.01 1.00
C ASN A 58 -15.49 -3.23 1.76
N LEU A 59 -14.53 -2.99 2.66
CA LEU A 59 -13.91 -4.01 3.51
C LEU A 59 -14.65 -4.20 4.85
N GLY A 60 -15.51 -3.25 5.22
CA GLY A 60 -16.34 -3.32 6.42
C GLY A 60 -17.68 -4.02 6.17
N GLU A 61 -18.67 -3.76 7.04
CA GLU A 61 -20.01 -4.31 6.89
C GLU A 61 -20.81 -3.60 5.77
N SER A 62 -21.93 -4.20 5.34
CA SER A 62 -22.80 -3.61 4.33
C SER A 62 -23.42 -2.28 4.80
N ILE A 63 -23.41 -1.26 3.95
CA ILE A 63 -23.80 0.12 4.29
C ILE A 63 -24.75 0.74 3.26
N ASN A 64 -25.61 1.65 3.71
CA ASN A 64 -26.54 2.38 2.85
C ASN A 64 -25.87 3.62 2.25
N VAL A 65 -25.59 3.59 0.95
CA VAL A 65 -25.08 4.73 0.19
C VAL A 65 -26.25 5.55 -0.31
N LYS A 66 -26.28 6.83 0.10
CA LYS A 66 -27.20 7.83 -0.46
C LYS A 66 -26.57 8.48 -1.69
N THR A 67 -27.37 8.72 -2.72
CA THR A 67 -26.94 9.40 -3.96
C THR A 67 -27.61 10.79 -4.09
N ASN A 68 -27.45 11.45 -5.24
CA ASN A 68 -28.07 12.73 -5.56
C ASN A 68 -27.64 13.87 -4.61
N LYS A 69 -28.38 14.99 -4.63
CA LYS A 69 -28.03 16.26 -3.96
C LYS A 69 -27.74 16.12 -2.46
N ASN A 70 -28.35 15.15 -1.77
CA ASN A 70 -28.23 14.97 -0.32
C ASN A 70 -27.46 13.69 0.06
N GLY A 71 -26.81 13.03 -0.91
CA GLY A 71 -26.06 11.80 -0.69
C GLY A 71 -24.56 12.01 -0.48
N TRP A 72 -23.80 10.96 -0.79
CA TRP A 72 -22.34 10.92 -0.76
C TRP A 72 -21.71 11.72 -1.91
N ARG A 73 -20.38 11.87 -1.88
CA ARG A 73 -19.59 12.57 -2.91
C ARG A 73 -18.32 11.81 -3.29
N ILE A 74 -17.93 11.95 -4.55
CA ILE A 74 -16.51 11.95 -4.93
C ILE A 74 -16.00 13.38 -4.77
N PHE A 75 -14.86 13.56 -4.11
CA PHE A 75 -14.14 14.83 -4.08
C PHE A 75 -12.90 14.74 -4.97
N ASP A 76 -12.73 15.71 -5.86
CA ASP A 76 -11.58 15.84 -6.80
C ASP A 76 -10.89 17.22 -6.70
N GLY A 77 -11.09 17.90 -5.56
CA GLY A 77 -10.97 19.36 -5.45
C GLY A 77 -12.35 20.06 -5.42
N LYS A 78 -13.41 19.39 -5.90
CA LYS A 78 -14.81 19.83 -5.77
C LYS A 78 -15.69 18.64 -5.34
N ASN A 79 -16.78 18.92 -4.63
CA ASN A 79 -17.74 17.88 -4.21
C ASN A 79 -18.67 17.49 -5.37
N ARG A 80 -18.42 16.33 -5.99
CA ARG A 80 -19.16 15.80 -7.14
C ARG A 80 -20.27 14.84 -6.69
N ILE A 81 -21.47 15.03 -7.25
CA ILE A 81 -22.67 14.25 -6.90
C ILE A 81 -22.63 12.87 -7.58
N LEU A 82 -22.89 11.81 -6.80
CA LEU A 82 -23.19 10.48 -7.33
C LEU A 82 -24.60 10.49 -7.97
N LYS A 83 -24.71 10.09 -9.23
CA LYS A 83 -25.99 9.93 -9.94
C LYS A 83 -26.62 8.55 -9.63
N GLY A 84 -27.88 8.36 -10.05
CA GLY A 84 -28.63 7.10 -9.83
C GLY A 84 -29.36 7.05 -8.50
N GLU A 85 -29.91 5.89 -8.15
CA GLU A 85 -30.70 5.67 -6.93
C GLU A 85 -29.83 5.33 -5.70
N ASN A 86 -30.38 5.46 -4.50
CA ASN A 86 -29.73 4.99 -3.27
C ASN A 86 -29.54 3.47 -3.31
N PHE A 87 -28.49 2.94 -2.69
CA PHE A 87 -28.19 1.51 -2.73
C PHE A 87 -27.50 1.01 -1.45
N ILE A 88 -27.49 -0.30 -1.27
CA ILE A 88 -26.64 -0.97 -0.28
C ILE A 88 -25.30 -1.31 -0.95
N TRP A 89 -24.20 -0.82 -0.41
CA TRP A 89 -22.84 -1.24 -0.76
C TRP A 89 -22.48 -2.41 0.17
N ASN A 90 -22.42 -3.62 -0.38
CA ASN A 90 -22.23 -4.82 0.40
C ASN A 90 -20.77 -5.02 0.82
N LYS A 91 -20.55 -5.83 1.85
CA LYS A 91 -19.21 -6.28 2.25
C LYS A 91 -18.52 -7.02 1.09
N ASN A 92 -17.27 -6.65 0.82
CA ASN A 92 -16.44 -7.08 -0.29
C ASN A 92 -16.98 -6.76 -1.71
N GLU A 93 -18.02 -5.94 -1.84
CA GLU A 93 -18.50 -5.48 -3.16
C GLU A 93 -17.59 -4.38 -3.70
N ILE A 94 -17.22 -4.51 -4.98
CA ILE A 94 -16.43 -3.54 -5.75
C ILE A 94 -17.39 -2.63 -6.53
N ILE A 95 -17.19 -1.32 -6.41
CA ILE A 95 -17.95 -0.28 -7.12
C ILE A 95 -16.97 0.56 -7.95
N ILE A 96 -17.35 0.85 -9.19
CA ILE A 96 -16.56 1.67 -10.10
C ILE A 96 -17.30 2.98 -10.34
N PHE A 97 -16.70 4.08 -9.91
CA PHE A 97 -17.17 5.43 -10.19
C PHE A 97 -16.61 5.89 -11.54
N VAL A 98 -17.48 6.37 -12.42
CA VAL A 98 -17.15 6.69 -13.82
C VAL A 98 -17.66 8.08 -14.20
N GLN A 99 -17.00 8.75 -15.14
CA GLN A 99 -17.52 10.00 -15.71
C GLN A 99 -18.80 9.80 -16.53
N ASN A 100 -18.82 8.74 -17.34
CA ASN A 100 -19.88 8.39 -18.29
C ASN A 100 -19.99 6.87 -18.41
N ILE A 101 -21.15 6.30 -18.06
CA ILE A 101 -21.37 4.84 -18.07
C ILE A 101 -21.25 4.24 -19.48
N ASN A 102 -21.74 4.93 -20.51
CA ASN A 102 -21.73 4.42 -21.88
C ASN A 102 -20.32 4.42 -22.47
N LYS A 103 -19.55 5.49 -22.23
CA LYS A 103 -18.14 5.57 -22.65
C LYS A 103 -17.33 4.46 -22.00
N PHE A 104 -17.43 4.31 -20.67
CA PHE A 104 -16.79 3.23 -19.94
C PHE A 104 -17.15 1.83 -20.47
N LEU A 105 -18.44 1.51 -20.63
CA LEU A 105 -18.87 0.19 -21.10
C LEU A 105 -18.49 -0.12 -22.55
N SER A 106 -18.20 0.88 -23.38
CA SER A 106 -17.67 0.66 -24.74
C SER A 106 -16.18 0.28 -24.76
N GLU A 107 -15.43 0.56 -23.69
CA GLU A 107 -14.03 0.13 -23.53
C GLU A 107 -13.91 -1.12 -22.62
N TYR A 108 -14.84 -1.30 -21.68
CA TYR A 108 -14.85 -2.42 -20.73
C TYR A 108 -16.17 -3.23 -20.74
N PRO A 109 -16.64 -3.76 -21.89
CA PRO A 109 -17.95 -4.41 -22.02
C PRO A 109 -18.13 -5.68 -21.17
N ASN A 110 -17.03 -6.27 -20.70
CA ASN A 110 -17.04 -7.46 -19.84
C ASN A 110 -17.30 -7.16 -18.36
N VAL A 111 -17.17 -5.91 -17.91
CA VAL A 111 -17.44 -5.51 -16.51
C VAL A 111 -18.91 -5.76 -16.15
N LYS A 112 -19.16 -6.32 -14.96
CA LYS A 112 -20.50 -6.57 -14.41
C LYS A 112 -20.72 -5.96 -13.02
N ASN A 113 -19.69 -5.32 -12.48
CA ASN A 113 -19.67 -4.61 -11.21
C ASN A 113 -20.61 -3.40 -11.25
N LYS A 114 -21.00 -2.90 -10.08
CA LYS A 114 -21.89 -1.74 -10.00
C LYS A 114 -21.16 -0.48 -10.48
N LEU A 115 -21.69 0.15 -11.53
CA LEU A 115 -21.21 1.43 -12.02
C LEU A 115 -22.01 2.58 -11.38
N ILE A 116 -21.31 3.62 -10.91
CA ILE A 116 -21.93 4.85 -10.38
C ILE A 116 -21.37 6.05 -11.15
N GLU A 117 -22.23 6.76 -11.87
CA GLU A 117 -21.79 7.91 -12.64
C GLU A 117 -21.63 9.16 -11.74
N ALA A 118 -20.49 9.84 -11.85
CA ALA A 118 -20.22 11.09 -11.15
C ALA A 118 -19.34 11.99 -12.03
N SER A 119 -19.75 13.25 -12.22
CA SER A 119 -19.01 14.19 -13.08
C SER A 119 -17.82 14.81 -12.35
N PHE A 120 -16.81 13.98 -12.03
CA PHE A 120 -15.48 14.39 -11.60
C PHE A 120 -14.57 14.70 -12.79
N TYR A 121 -13.44 15.34 -12.50
CA TYR A 121 -12.31 15.53 -13.40
C TYR A 121 -11.04 15.29 -12.58
N LEU A 122 -10.28 14.25 -12.94
CA LEU A 122 -8.98 13.98 -12.37
C LEU A 122 -7.94 14.86 -13.08
N LYS A 123 -6.69 14.83 -12.64
CA LYS A 123 -5.65 15.76 -13.13
C LYS A 123 -4.45 14.97 -13.57
N ASN A 124 -4.08 15.09 -14.84
CA ASN A 124 -2.96 14.42 -15.48
C ASN A 124 -1.58 14.67 -14.82
N LYS A 125 -1.48 15.55 -13.81
CA LYS A 125 -0.26 15.80 -13.03
C LYS A 125 -0.34 15.30 -11.59
N GLU A 126 -1.32 15.76 -10.81
CA GLU A 126 -1.44 15.47 -9.37
C GLU A 126 -2.84 15.78 -8.84
N GLY A 127 -3.35 14.97 -7.92
CA GLY A 127 -4.69 15.12 -7.37
C GLY A 127 -4.94 14.31 -6.10
N THR A 128 -6.03 14.67 -5.42
CA THR A 128 -6.53 13.96 -4.24
C THR A 128 -8.00 13.62 -4.46
N ILE A 129 -8.29 12.32 -4.47
CA ILE A 129 -9.62 11.74 -4.54
C ILE A 129 -10.08 11.43 -3.12
N LYS A 130 -11.31 11.77 -2.77
CA LYS A 130 -11.94 11.28 -1.51
C LYS A 130 -13.35 10.75 -1.77
N ILE A 131 -13.72 9.69 -1.05
CA ILE A 131 -15.12 9.25 -0.91
C ILE A 131 -15.64 9.84 0.40
N ILE A 132 -16.73 10.59 0.33
CA ILE A 132 -17.27 11.36 1.46
C ILE A 132 -18.75 11.02 1.66
N ASP A 133 -19.18 10.76 2.90
CA ASP A 133 -20.58 10.44 3.23
C ASP A 133 -21.50 11.68 3.24
N GLU A 134 -22.81 11.49 3.47
CA GLU A 134 -23.75 12.62 3.56
C GLU A 134 -23.52 13.55 4.77
N ASN A 135 -22.79 13.07 5.77
CA ASN A 135 -22.46 13.79 7.01
C ASN A 135 -21.13 14.57 6.89
N LYS A 136 -20.42 14.44 5.76
CA LYS A 136 -19.08 14.99 5.43
C LYS A 136 -17.89 14.24 6.06
N ASN A 137 -18.09 13.01 6.54
CA ASN A 137 -17.00 12.13 6.94
C ASN A 137 -16.24 11.65 5.70
N VAL A 138 -14.91 11.71 5.72
CA VAL A 138 -14.06 11.06 4.70
C VAL A 138 -14.00 9.56 5.02
N LEU A 139 -14.45 8.72 4.07
CA LEU A 139 -14.50 7.27 4.21
C LEU A 139 -13.36 6.55 3.48
N ALA A 140 -12.78 7.20 2.46
CA ALA A 140 -11.56 6.79 1.77
C ALA A 140 -10.87 8.00 1.15
N GLU A 141 -9.55 7.94 1.01
CA GLU A 141 -8.73 8.98 0.38
C GLU A 141 -7.59 8.36 -0.43
N PHE A 142 -7.33 8.91 -1.62
CA PHE A 142 -6.30 8.44 -2.55
C PHE A 142 -5.64 9.66 -3.20
N SER A 143 -4.39 9.93 -2.84
CA SER A 143 -3.61 11.06 -3.37
C SER A 143 -2.50 10.56 -4.28
N TYR A 144 -2.42 11.12 -5.49
CA TYR A 144 -1.52 10.66 -6.53
C TYR A 144 -0.79 11.83 -7.22
N ASN A 145 0.31 11.49 -7.88
CA ASN A 145 0.99 12.34 -8.85
C ASN A 145 1.58 11.48 -9.98
N SER A 146 1.83 12.08 -11.14
CA SER A 146 2.19 11.36 -12.36
C SER A 146 3.55 10.66 -12.35
N ASN A 147 4.39 10.89 -11.34
CA ASN A 147 5.64 10.14 -11.16
C ASN A 147 5.39 8.73 -10.60
N LEU A 148 4.18 8.41 -10.14
CA LEU A 148 3.79 7.06 -9.69
C LEU A 148 3.53 6.10 -10.86
N GLY A 149 3.31 6.62 -12.07
CA GLY A 149 2.94 5.89 -13.28
C GLY A 149 1.50 6.17 -13.72
N GLY A 150 0.97 5.36 -14.64
CA GLY A 150 -0.41 5.48 -15.16
C GLY A 150 -0.68 6.77 -15.94
N ASN A 151 0.37 7.34 -16.54
CA ASN A 151 0.37 8.72 -17.02
C ASN A 151 0.25 8.84 -18.55
N GLY A 152 -0.95 8.60 -19.10
CA GLY A 152 -1.21 8.63 -20.54
C GLY A 152 -0.63 7.41 -21.27
N ASN A 153 -0.07 6.44 -20.52
CA ASN A 153 0.57 5.22 -21.02
C ASN A 153 -0.38 4.01 -21.03
N GLY A 154 -1.65 4.22 -20.68
CA GLY A 154 -2.70 3.19 -20.69
C GLY A 154 -2.72 2.28 -19.47
N TYR A 155 -1.85 2.48 -18.48
CA TYR A 155 -1.96 1.81 -17.18
C TYR A 155 -2.70 2.69 -16.18
N SER A 156 -3.19 2.09 -15.11
CA SER A 156 -3.82 2.75 -13.97
C SER A 156 -2.82 3.00 -12.84
N LEU A 157 -3.29 3.58 -11.74
CA LEU A 157 -2.65 3.49 -10.42
C LEU A 157 -3.47 2.57 -9.52
N ILE A 158 -2.84 1.58 -8.89
CA ILE A 158 -3.47 0.64 -7.95
C ILE A 158 -3.03 0.90 -6.50
N TYR A 159 -3.85 0.48 -5.54
CA TYR A 159 -3.47 0.39 -4.13
C TYR A 159 -3.07 -1.04 -3.74
N GLU A 160 -1.81 -1.23 -3.35
CA GLU A 160 -1.27 -2.53 -2.96
C GLU A 160 -0.31 -2.42 -1.76
N ASN A 161 -0.39 -3.34 -0.80
CA ASN A 161 0.50 -3.44 0.36
C ASN A 161 0.70 -2.13 1.17
N GLY A 162 -0.30 -1.23 1.15
CA GLY A 162 -0.24 0.08 1.81
C GLY A 162 0.34 1.22 0.96
N GLN A 163 0.48 1.02 -0.36
CA GLN A 163 1.10 1.96 -1.29
C GLN A 163 0.22 2.22 -2.51
N ILE A 164 0.46 3.33 -3.22
CA ILE A 164 -0.07 3.60 -4.56
C ILE A 164 1.06 3.40 -5.57
N ILE A 165 0.86 2.55 -6.57
CA ILE A 165 1.85 2.19 -7.60
C ILE A 165 1.19 2.09 -8.99
N GLU A 166 1.98 2.14 -10.07
CA GLU A 166 1.50 1.81 -11.42
C GLU A 166 0.92 0.39 -11.49
N GLY A 167 -0.26 0.26 -12.10
CA GLY A 167 -0.89 -1.02 -12.40
C GLY A 167 -0.10 -1.84 -13.42
N ARG A 168 -0.29 -3.15 -13.37
CA ARG A 168 0.32 -4.16 -14.24
C ARG A 168 -0.53 -4.42 -15.48
N THR A 169 -1.81 -4.09 -15.45
CA THR A 169 -2.75 -4.39 -16.53
C THR A 169 -2.82 -3.22 -17.51
N TYR A 170 -2.53 -3.45 -18.79
CA TYR A 170 -2.80 -2.47 -19.84
C TYR A 170 -4.32 -2.27 -20.00
N LYS A 171 -4.75 -1.00 -19.96
CA LYS A 171 -6.11 -0.48 -19.72
C LYS A 171 -6.66 -0.67 -18.29
N GLY A 172 -5.83 -1.08 -17.34
CA GLY A 172 -6.24 -1.35 -15.95
C GLY A 172 -7.08 -2.61 -15.79
N SER A 173 -7.47 -2.92 -14.56
CA SER A 173 -8.19 -4.14 -14.16
C SER A 173 -9.60 -3.90 -13.60
N PRO A 174 -10.43 -3.01 -14.17
CA PRO A 174 -11.66 -2.55 -13.53
C PRO A 174 -12.62 -3.71 -13.19
N GLY A 175 -12.97 -3.78 -11.91
CA GLY A 175 -13.83 -4.79 -11.32
C GLY A 175 -13.08 -5.93 -10.63
N ILE A 176 -11.74 -5.90 -10.55
CA ILE A 176 -10.88 -7.00 -10.09
C ILE A 176 -9.91 -6.49 -9.01
N TYR A 177 -10.19 -6.83 -7.75
CA TYR A 177 -9.31 -6.56 -6.62
C TYR A 177 -8.92 -7.86 -5.87
N PRO A 178 -7.62 -8.09 -5.55
CA PRO A 178 -6.45 -7.33 -6.01
C PRO A 178 -6.20 -7.49 -7.52
N GLU A 179 -5.44 -6.56 -8.09
CA GLU A 179 -5.03 -6.61 -9.51
C GLU A 179 -4.30 -7.93 -9.84
N PRO A 180 -4.50 -8.53 -11.03
CA PRO A 180 -3.66 -9.60 -11.55
C PRO A 180 -2.14 -9.29 -11.51
N THR A 181 -1.35 -10.22 -10.98
CA THR A 181 0.10 -10.05 -10.81
C THR A 181 0.91 -10.14 -12.11
N GLN A 182 0.31 -10.60 -13.20
CA GLN A 182 0.97 -10.70 -14.52
C GLN A 182 0.83 -9.37 -15.28
N ARG A 183 1.95 -8.76 -15.68
CA ARG A 183 1.90 -7.54 -16.52
C ARG A 183 1.35 -7.89 -17.90
N THR A 184 0.32 -7.18 -18.34
CA THR A 184 -0.15 -7.22 -19.73
C THR A 184 0.36 -5.98 -20.46
N GLU A 185 0.88 -6.17 -21.67
CA GLU A 185 1.33 -5.07 -22.53
C GLU A 185 0.28 -4.72 -23.58
N LYS A 186 0.37 -3.51 -24.12
CA LYS A 186 -0.37 -3.13 -25.33
C LYS A 186 -0.01 -4.10 -26.45
N GLN A 187 -1.02 -4.79 -27.00
CA GLN A 187 -0.81 -5.65 -28.17
C GLN A 187 -0.24 -4.80 -29.30
N LYS A 188 0.88 -5.24 -29.88
CA LYS A 188 1.43 -4.60 -31.07
C LYS A 188 0.53 -4.92 -32.24
N GLU A 189 -0.15 -3.90 -32.76
CA GLU A 189 -0.79 -3.97 -34.06
C GLU A 189 0.35 -4.16 -35.09
N ASN A 190 0.42 -5.35 -35.67
CA ASN A 190 1.21 -5.55 -36.88
C ASN A 190 0.43 -4.85 -38.00
N GLU A 191 0.96 -3.76 -38.55
CA GLU A 191 0.36 -3.01 -39.68
C GLU A 191 0.45 -3.77 -41.03
N ASP A 192 0.17 -5.08 -41.02
CA ASP A 192 0.32 -5.96 -42.17
C ASP A 192 -0.78 -7.04 -42.21
N THR A 193 -2.04 -6.62 -42.28
CA THR A 193 -3.17 -7.43 -42.81
C THR A 193 -4.45 -6.61 -43.08
N LEU A 194 -4.35 -5.43 -43.71
CA LEU A 194 -5.52 -4.64 -44.09
C LEU A 194 -6.09 -5.03 -45.48
N SER A 195 -6.44 -6.31 -45.66
CA SER A 195 -7.45 -6.75 -46.64
C SER A 195 -7.88 -8.20 -46.47
N THR A 196 -9.19 -8.41 -46.23
CA THR A 196 -10.06 -9.37 -46.96
C THR A 196 -11.49 -9.18 -46.43
N GLN A 197 -12.30 -8.37 -47.12
CA GLN A 197 -13.76 -8.46 -47.01
C GLN A 197 -14.23 -9.49 -48.03
N ALA A 198 -15.08 -10.42 -47.59
CA ALA A 198 -15.43 -11.60 -48.38
C ALA A 198 -16.48 -11.29 -49.45
N ILE A 199 -16.16 -11.56 -50.71
CA ILE A 199 -17.13 -11.80 -51.79
C ILE A 199 -16.71 -13.05 -52.57
N ILE A 200 -17.51 -14.11 -52.40
CA ILE A 200 -17.99 -15.07 -53.41
C ILE A 200 -17.13 -15.24 -54.68
N ASP A 201 -16.55 -16.43 -54.86
CA ASP A 201 -16.94 -17.28 -56.00
C ASP A 201 -16.77 -18.79 -55.70
N LEU A 202 -17.50 -19.65 -56.42
CA LEU A 202 -17.63 -21.09 -56.13
C LEU A 202 -17.63 -21.95 -57.41
N PRO A 203 -16.81 -23.02 -57.49
CA PRO A 203 -17.03 -24.13 -58.42
C PRO A 203 -17.79 -25.30 -57.74
N THR A 204 -19.01 -25.59 -58.20
CA THR A 204 -19.96 -26.50 -57.55
C THR A 204 -19.84 -27.96 -58.00
N LYS A 205 -19.68 -28.91 -57.05
CA LYS A 205 -20.12 -30.34 -57.08
C LYS A 205 -19.61 -31.11 -55.84
N THR A 206 -20.36 -31.95 -55.12
CA THR A 206 -21.82 -32.26 -55.16
C THR A 206 -22.28 -32.85 -53.82
N LEU A 207 -23.49 -32.49 -53.38
CA LEU A 207 -24.60 -33.31 -52.82
C LEU A 207 -24.32 -34.75 -52.29
N GLU A 208 -24.94 -35.26 -51.21
CA GLU A 208 -25.83 -34.67 -50.17
C GLU A 208 -26.22 -35.73 -49.10
N SER A 209 -26.41 -35.33 -47.83
CA SER A 209 -27.17 -36.06 -46.79
C SER A 209 -26.63 -37.47 -46.36
N SER A 210 -27.15 -38.17 -45.34
CA SER A 210 -28.10 -37.84 -44.25
C SER A 210 -27.77 -38.66 -42.99
N ILE A 211 -28.28 -38.24 -41.82
CA ILE A 211 -28.11 -38.92 -40.53
C ILE A 211 -29.19 -39.97 -40.32
N GLN A 212 -28.87 -41.19 -39.86
CA GLN A 212 -29.62 -41.84 -38.76
C GLN A 212 -28.89 -43.02 -38.08
N ILE A 213 -29.44 -43.40 -36.92
CA ILE A 213 -28.88 -44.34 -35.93
C ILE A 213 -29.70 -45.64 -35.97
N ASN A 214 -29.07 -46.82 -35.87
CA ASN A 214 -29.64 -47.95 -35.13
C ASN A 214 -28.64 -49.07 -34.77
N LYS A 215 -29.12 -50.09 -34.04
CA LYS A 215 -28.35 -50.89 -33.06
C LYS A 215 -28.64 -52.40 -33.13
N SER A 216 -27.59 -53.23 -33.29
CA SER A 216 -27.48 -54.67 -32.95
C SER A 216 -26.05 -55.16 -33.26
N SER A 217 -25.36 -55.89 -32.37
CA SER A 217 -25.17 -57.36 -32.37
C SER A 217 -24.65 -57.96 -33.70
N GLU A 218 -23.59 -58.79 -33.79
CA GLU A 218 -22.55 -59.30 -32.86
C GLU A 218 -21.39 -59.92 -33.72
N ILE A 219 -20.33 -60.66 -33.33
CA ILE A 219 -19.96 -61.50 -32.15
C ILE A 219 -18.40 -61.60 -32.00
N ASN A 220 -17.88 -62.68 -31.37
CA ASN A 220 -16.49 -63.23 -31.25
C ASN A 220 -15.43 -62.82 -32.32
N SER A 221 -14.11 -62.78 -32.04
CA SER A 221 -13.35 -63.75 -31.21
C SER A 221 -12.01 -63.29 -30.59
N SER A 222 -11.60 -64.03 -29.54
CA SER A 222 -10.24 -64.28 -28.98
C SER A 222 -9.08 -64.38 -29.99
N SER A 223 -7.79 -64.28 -29.62
CA SER A 223 -7.09 -64.64 -28.35
C SER A 223 -5.90 -63.71 -28.02
N GLU A 224 -5.49 -63.41 -26.77
CA GLU A 224 -5.04 -64.25 -25.62
C GLU A 224 -3.61 -64.86 -25.74
N THR A 225 -2.61 -64.18 -25.16
CA THR A 225 -1.42 -64.68 -24.37
C THR A 225 -0.53 -63.45 -24.03
N LYS A 226 -0.06 -63.13 -22.81
CA LYS A 226 0.69 -63.88 -21.75
C LYS A 226 2.08 -64.30 -22.23
N ASN A 227 3.20 -64.07 -21.53
CA ASN A 227 3.52 -63.45 -20.23
C ASN A 227 5.02 -62.98 -20.29
N LYS A 228 5.44 -61.83 -19.73
CA LYS A 228 5.69 -61.46 -18.32
C LYS A 228 7.06 -61.95 -17.78
N ASP A 229 7.80 -61.02 -17.13
CA ASP A 229 8.86 -61.15 -16.10
C ASP A 229 10.16 -60.36 -16.44
N GLN A 230 11.05 -59.96 -15.51
CA GLN A 230 10.91 -59.31 -14.18
C GLN A 230 12.31 -58.79 -13.75
N ALA A 231 12.39 -57.91 -12.73
CA ALA A 231 13.58 -57.55 -11.93
C ALA A 231 14.68 -56.66 -12.58
N SER A 232 15.61 -56.01 -11.85
CA SER A 232 15.52 -55.29 -10.55
C SER A 232 16.81 -54.48 -10.29
N SER A 233 16.69 -53.33 -9.62
CA SER A 233 17.66 -52.66 -8.73
C SER A 233 19.17 -52.54 -9.10
N ILE A 234 19.71 -51.32 -8.98
CA ILE A 234 20.76 -50.96 -7.99
C ILE A 234 20.92 -49.42 -7.95
N SER A 235 21.19 -48.88 -6.75
CA SER A 235 21.37 -47.45 -6.49
C SER A 235 22.83 -47.04 -6.42
N GLN A 236 23.15 -45.77 -6.74
CA GLN A 236 24.20 -45.00 -6.05
C GLN A 236 23.80 -43.51 -5.91
N ASN A 237 24.42 -42.83 -4.95
CA ASN A 237 24.01 -41.48 -4.51
C ASN A 237 24.47 -40.35 -5.43
N SER A 238 23.63 -39.32 -5.54
CA SER A 238 24.10 -37.93 -5.62
C SER A 238 23.14 -37.05 -4.83
N SER A 239 23.46 -36.83 -3.55
CA SER A 239 22.69 -35.99 -2.64
C SER A 239 23.02 -34.51 -2.85
N ILE A 240 22.58 -33.94 -3.97
CA ILE A 240 22.48 -32.49 -4.11
C ILE A 240 21.17 -32.08 -3.47
N GLY A 241 21.25 -31.38 -2.34
CA GLY A 241 20.11 -30.69 -1.76
C GLY A 241 19.70 -29.52 -2.64
N THR A 242 18.95 -29.79 -3.71
CA THR A 242 18.24 -28.75 -4.45
C THR A 242 17.16 -28.21 -3.51
N SER A 243 17.51 -27.17 -2.74
CA SER A 243 16.53 -26.29 -2.11
C SER A 243 15.60 -25.81 -3.21
N SER A 244 14.41 -26.39 -3.27
CA SER A 244 13.37 -25.98 -4.20
C SER A 244 13.02 -24.54 -3.87
N ILE A 245 13.51 -23.60 -4.67
CA ILE A 245 13.14 -22.20 -4.57
C ILE A 245 11.66 -22.14 -4.93
N SER A 246 10.82 -22.20 -3.89
CA SER A 246 9.42 -21.83 -3.96
C SER A 246 9.31 -20.43 -4.55
N GLU A 247 8.23 -20.15 -5.28
CA GLU A 247 8.00 -18.83 -5.86
C GLU A 247 7.61 -17.83 -4.76
N GLY A 248 8.63 -17.42 -4.00
CA GLY A 248 8.52 -16.69 -2.76
C GLY A 248 8.04 -15.26 -2.97
N LYS A 249 6.89 -14.95 -2.38
CA LYS A 249 6.46 -13.56 -2.17
C LYS A 249 7.44 -12.89 -1.20
N TYR A 250 8.43 -12.17 -1.74
CA TYR A 250 9.41 -11.44 -0.95
C TYR A 250 8.74 -10.52 0.09
N THR A 251 9.09 -10.71 1.36
CA THR A 251 8.61 -9.89 2.48
C THR A 251 9.52 -8.69 2.76
N LEU A 252 9.96 -8.01 1.71
CA LEU A 252 10.82 -6.82 1.82
C LEU A 252 10.02 -5.55 1.55
N LEU A 253 10.34 -4.48 2.29
CA LEU A 253 9.88 -3.12 1.99
C LEU A 253 10.99 -2.10 2.29
N ILE A 254 10.95 -0.93 1.64
CA ILE A 254 11.81 0.21 2.02
C ILE A 254 11.12 0.94 3.16
N THR A 255 11.83 1.18 4.27
CA THR A 255 11.32 1.90 5.46
C THR A 255 11.76 3.35 5.50
N GLU A 256 12.98 3.64 5.06
CA GLU A 256 13.61 4.96 5.18
C GLU A 256 14.58 5.20 4.03
N PHE A 257 14.71 6.44 3.56
CA PHE A 257 15.84 6.84 2.72
C PHE A 257 16.18 8.32 2.91
N LEU A 258 17.45 8.70 2.70
CA LEU A 258 17.94 10.07 2.86
C LEU A 258 18.40 10.63 1.49
N PRO A 259 17.59 11.49 0.84
CA PRO A 259 17.87 12.01 -0.51
C PRO A 259 18.49 13.41 -0.56
N ASN A 260 18.76 14.05 0.58
CA ASN A 260 19.34 15.40 0.63
C ASN A 260 20.18 15.59 1.90
N LEU A 261 21.50 15.42 1.75
CA LEU A 261 22.47 15.37 2.84
C LEU A 261 22.71 16.72 3.52
N LYS A 262 23.04 16.68 4.81
CA LYS A 262 23.53 17.84 5.55
C LYS A 262 25.06 17.82 5.57
N GLY A 263 25.69 18.61 4.70
CA GLY A 263 27.15 18.61 4.55
C GLY A 263 27.65 17.44 3.70
N LYS A 264 28.84 16.90 4.03
CA LYS A 264 29.53 15.87 3.22
C LYS A 264 29.82 14.56 3.94
N ASP A 265 29.69 14.53 5.26
CA ASP A 265 30.17 13.42 6.10
C ASP A 265 29.06 12.39 6.40
N GLU A 266 27.80 12.75 6.11
CA GLU A 266 26.67 11.83 5.99
C GLU A 266 26.59 11.31 4.55
N GLY A 267 26.29 10.02 4.35
CA GLY A 267 26.03 9.42 3.03
C GLY A 267 24.54 9.26 2.76
N GLU A 268 24.13 9.30 1.48
CA GLU A 268 22.73 8.98 1.12
C GLU A 268 22.51 7.50 1.41
N PHE A 269 21.35 7.14 1.96
CA PHE A 269 21.04 5.75 2.27
C PHE A 269 19.64 5.34 1.86
N VAL A 270 19.45 4.03 1.71
CA VAL A 270 18.16 3.36 1.58
C VAL A 270 18.12 2.20 2.57
N GLU A 271 17.11 2.18 3.43
CA GLU A 271 16.89 1.12 4.41
C GLU A 271 15.79 0.16 3.93
N ILE A 272 16.06 -1.13 4.04
CA ILE A 272 15.14 -2.22 3.68
C ILE A 272 14.84 -3.05 4.93
N TYR A 273 13.55 -3.25 5.21
CA TYR A 273 13.05 -4.05 6.32
C TYR A 273 12.46 -5.37 5.80
N ASN A 274 12.78 -6.48 6.48
CA ASN A 274 12.14 -7.77 6.24
C ASN A 274 10.96 -7.99 7.20
N TYR A 275 9.74 -7.77 6.71
CA TYR A 275 8.52 -7.91 7.50
C TYR A 275 8.05 -9.36 7.69
N GLY A 276 8.71 -10.33 7.04
CA GLY A 276 8.36 -11.75 7.08
C GLY A 276 8.89 -12.50 8.29
N ASP A 277 8.58 -13.79 8.36
CA ASP A 277 9.01 -14.70 9.43
C ASP A 277 10.19 -15.61 9.00
N GLU A 278 10.64 -15.48 7.75
CA GLU A 278 11.80 -16.20 7.18
C GLU A 278 12.93 -15.24 6.78
N LYS A 279 14.16 -15.76 6.76
CA LYS A 279 15.36 -15.01 6.35
C LYS A 279 15.43 -14.86 4.84
N ILE A 280 15.71 -13.65 4.34
CA ILE A 280 15.83 -13.37 2.90
C ILE A 280 17.29 -13.10 2.52
N ASP A 281 17.79 -13.84 1.52
CA ASP A 281 19.02 -13.55 0.78
C ASP A 281 18.74 -12.54 -0.35
N LEU A 282 19.52 -11.47 -0.41
CA LEU A 282 19.37 -10.39 -1.38
C LEU A 282 20.14 -10.62 -2.69
N ILE A 283 20.80 -11.76 -2.88
CA ILE A 283 21.62 -12.08 -4.08
C ILE A 283 20.86 -11.94 -5.41
N ASN A 284 19.53 -12.10 -5.39
CA ASN A 284 18.62 -11.95 -6.53
C ASN A 284 17.75 -10.69 -6.46
N VAL A 285 17.95 -9.83 -5.46
CA VAL A 285 17.19 -8.59 -5.24
C VAL A 285 18.03 -7.39 -5.67
N TYR A 286 17.37 -6.40 -6.25
CA TYR A 286 18.00 -5.20 -6.78
C TYR A 286 17.23 -3.97 -6.33
N LEU A 287 17.97 -2.92 -5.96
CA LEU A 287 17.45 -1.58 -5.77
C LEU A 287 17.46 -0.86 -7.12
N VAL A 288 16.35 -0.27 -7.52
CA VAL A 288 16.26 0.62 -8.69
C VAL A 288 16.01 2.03 -8.17
N ILE A 289 16.80 3.01 -8.60
CA ILE A 289 16.55 4.44 -8.33
C ILE A 289 16.43 5.16 -9.67
N GLY A 290 15.24 5.69 -9.95
CA GLY A 290 14.87 6.25 -11.24
C GLY A 290 14.98 5.20 -12.35
N ASN A 291 16.03 5.31 -13.17
CA ASN A 291 16.35 4.38 -14.26
C ASN A 291 17.64 3.56 -14.04
N LYS A 292 18.31 3.70 -12.89
CA LYS A 292 19.54 2.97 -12.54
C LYS A 292 19.23 1.77 -11.65
N LYS A 293 19.79 0.59 -11.96
CA LYS A 293 19.61 -0.66 -11.20
C LYS A 293 20.92 -1.06 -10.50
N TYR A 294 20.85 -1.26 -9.20
CA TYR A 294 21.97 -1.61 -8.31
C TYR A 294 21.72 -2.99 -7.71
N LYS A 295 22.74 -3.85 -7.64
CA LYS A 295 22.62 -5.18 -7.05
C LYS A 295 22.79 -5.11 -5.53
N LEU A 296 21.87 -5.71 -4.78
CA LEU A 296 21.99 -5.82 -3.33
C LEU A 296 22.85 -7.03 -2.92
N TYR A 297 23.27 -7.05 -1.66
CA TYR A 297 24.16 -8.09 -1.12
C TYR A 297 23.83 -8.43 0.34
N GLY A 298 24.20 -9.65 0.74
CA GLY A 298 23.96 -10.18 2.07
C GLY A 298 22.50 -10.60 2.29
N GLU A 299 22.16 -10.80 3.56
CA GLU A 299 20.86 -11.30 4.01
C GLU A 299 20.21 -10.35 5.03
N ILE A 300 18.90 -10.51 5.22
CA ILE A 300 18.11 -9.85 6.27
C ILE A 300 17.33 -10.91 7.04
N GLN A 301 17.51 -10.98 8.36
CA GLN A 301 16.77 -11.92 9.22
C GLN A 301 15.29 -11.51 9.33
N PRO A 302 14.40 -12.38 9.85
CA PRO A 302 13.02 -12.00 10.16
C PRO A 302 12.96 -10.78 11.10
N LYS A 303 12.15 -9.79 10.74
CA LYS A 303 11.96 -8.53 11.50
C LYS A 303 13.24 -7.68 11.67
N GLU A 304 14.25 -7.86 10.83
CA GLU A 304 15.45 -7.01 10.83
C GLU A 304 15.46 -5.98 9.69
N TYR A 305 16.32 -4.98 9.87
CA TYR A 305 16.55 -3.86 8.96
C TYR A 305 17.95 -3.97 8.36
N LYS A 306 18.11 -3.56 7.10
CA LYS A 306 19.41 -3.44 6.44
C LYS A 306 19.49 -2.13 5.67
N VAL A 307 20.45 -1.30 6.06
CA VAL A 307 20.80 -0.04 5.40
C VAL A 307 21.81 -0.31 4.29
N PHE A 308 21.66 0.38 3.17
CA PHE A 308 22.62 0.46 2.08
C PHE A 308 22.97 1.93 1.81
N TYR A 309 24.25 2.26 1.79
CA TYR A 309 24.75 3.61 1.57
C TYR A 309 25.21 3.84 0.12
N ASN A 310 25.14 5.08 -0.36
CA ASN A 310 25.65 5.47 -1.67
C ASN A 310 27.18 5.28 -1.80
N THR A 311 27.91 5.27 -0.68
CA THR A 311 29.33 4.94 -0.60
C THR A 311 29.62 3.45 -0.86
N GLU A 312 28.63 2.56 -0.71
CA GLU A 312 28.76 1.12 -0.93
C GLU A 312 28.29 0.70 -2.34
N LEU A 313 27.22 1.32 -2.82
CA LEU A 313 26.53 0.94 -4.07
C LEU A 313 26.65 1.97 -5.21
N ASN A 314 27.31 3.11 -4.98
CA ASN A 314 27.48 4.21 -5.94
C ASN A 314 26.16 4.73 -6.55
N PHE A 315 25.06 4.68 -5.79
CA PHE A 315 23.80 5.31 -6.19
C PHE A 315 23.77 6.82 -5.95
N ASN A 316 22.76 7.48 -6.48
CA ASN A 316 22.34 8.82 -6.05
C ASN A 316 20.81 8.90 -6.12
N ILE A 317 20.19 9.54 -5.14
CA ILE A 317 18.76 9.86 -5.06
C ILE A 317 18.56 11.36 -5.30
N LYS A 318 17.62 11.75 -6.18
CA LYS A 318 17.46 13.17 -6.57
C LYS A 318 16.80 14.01 -5.47
N ASN A 319 17.44 15.09 -5.04
CA ASN A 319 16.91 16.02 -4.02
C ASN A 319 15.57 16.69 -4.43
N SER A 320 15.16 16.62 -5.71
CA SER A 320 13.90 17.13 -6.28
C SER A 320 12.75 16.12 -6.36
N GLY A 321 13.01 14.84 -6.06
CA GLY A 321 12.06 13.74 -6.25
C GLY A 321 12.63 12.62 -7.13
N ASP A 322 12.39 11.38 -6.71
CA ASP A 322 12.76 10.18 -7.45
C ASP A 322 11.82 9.01 -7.13
N THR A 323 12.03 7.88 -7.79
CA THR A 323 11.34 6.60 -7.48
C THR A 323 12.35 5.52 -7.12
N LEU A 324 12.20 4.93 -5.95
CA LEU A 324 12.98 3.80 -5.45
C LEU A 324 12.14 2.53 -5.53
N LYS A 325 12.66 1.46 -6.15
CA LYS A 325 11.98 0.15 -6.23
C LYS A 325 12.89 -0.97 -5.75
N LEU A 326 12.31 -1.98 -5.11
CA LEU A 326 12.94 -3.29 -4.94
C LEU A 326 12.39 -4.19 -6.05
N VAL A 327 13.26 -4.86 -6.79
CA VAL A 327 12.88 -5.79 -7.86
C VAL A 327 13.67 -7.09 -7.78
N ASP A 328 13.09 -8.19 -8.25
CA ASP A 328 13.78 -9.48 -8.32
C ASP A 328 14.66 -9.62 -9.58
N SER A 329 15.21 -10.82 -9.80
CA SER A 329 16.03 -11.17 -10.97
C SER A 329 15.24 -11.27 -12.27
N LYS A 330 13.91 -11.42 -12.22
CA LYS A 330 12.98 -11.36 -13.37
C LYS A 330 12.49 -9.91 -13.66
N ASN A 331 12.83 -8.95 -12.80
CA ASN A 331 12.32 -7.57 -12.74
C ASN A 331 10.87 -7.41 -12.21
N ASN A 332 10.33 -8.41 -11.52
CA ASN A 332 9.09 -8.25 -10.78
C ASN A 332 9.28 -7.23 -9.64
N ILE A 333 8.33 -6.31 -9.46
CA ILE A 333 8.38 -5.33 -8.39
C ILE A 333 8.00 -6.00 -7.06
N ILE A 334 8.90 -5.92 -6.09
CA ILE A 334 8.72 -6.35 -4.70
C ILE A 334 8.15 -5.17 -3.87
N PHE A 335 8.67 -3.97 -4.11
CA PHE A 335 8.28 -2.74 -3.41
C PHE A 335 8.55 -1.51 -4.30
N SER A 336 7.79 -0.42 -4.15
CA SER A 336 8.03 0.82 -4.91
C SER A 336 7.58 2.05 -4.13
N ILE A 337 8.45 3.04 -3.93
CA ILE A 337 8.12 4.33 -3.33
C ILE A 337 8.63 5.48 -4.19
N SER A 338 7.79 6.49 -4.39
CA SER A 338 8.14 7.74 -5.08
C SER A 338 7.94 8.93 -4.15
N TYR A 339 8.73 9.97 -4.35
CA TYR A 339 8.59 11.26 -3.68
C TYR A 339 8.86 12.38 -4.69
N SER A 340 8.36 13.58 -4.42
CA SER A 340 8.41 14.72 -5.35
C SER A 340 8.46 16.06 -4.63
N GLY A 341 9.21 17.02 -5.18
CA GLY A 341 9.41 18.34 -4.59
C GLY A 341 10.77 18.47 -3.90
N LYS A 342 11.06 19.66 -3.34
CA LYS A 342 12.35 19.90 -2.69
C LYS A 342 12.44 19.12 -1.38
N SER A 343 13.37 18.18 -1.33
CA SER A 343 13.69 17.38 -0.13
C SER A 343 14.18 18.26 1.01
N LYS A 344 13.76 17.99 2.25
CA LYS A 344 14.31 18.66 3.44
C LYS A 344 15.77 18.22 3.64
N GLU A 345 16.67 19.15 3.89
CA GLU A 345 18.10 18.89 4.09
C GLU A 345 18.35 18.22 5.46
N GLY A 346 19.18 17.17 5.49
CA GLY A 346 19.46 16.42 6.73
C GLY A 346 18.26 15.67 7.30
N LYS A 347 17.22 15.43 6.49
CA LYS A 347 16.00 14.71 6.86
C LYS A 347 15.80 13.54 5.92
N SER A 348 15.41 12.40 6.48
CA SER A 348 14.98 11.23 5.72
C SER A 348 13.53 11.36 5.28
N PHE A 349 13.14 10.66 4.23
CA PHE A 349 11.74 10.32 3.97
C PHE A 349 11.52 8.92 4.54
N ALA A 350 10.57 8.81 5.47
CA ALA A 350 10.42 7.67 6.36
C ALA A 350 8.96 7.22 6.43
N ARG A 351 8.76 5.90 6.48
CA ARG A 351 7.45 5.23 6.54
C ARG A 351 6.99 5.06 7.99
N ASP A 352 5.79 5.51 8.32
CA ASP A 352 5.17 5.23 9.63
C ASP A 352 4.51 3.85 9.70
N ASN A 353 4.11 3.44 10.91
CA ASN A 353 3.57 2.10 11.15
C ASN A 353 2.19 1.89 10.50
N SER A 354 1.50 2.97 10.11
CA SER A 354 0.27 2.94 9.29
C SER A 354 0.53 2.97 7.79
N GLY A 355 1.78 3.15 7.34
CA GLY A 355 2.20 3.17 5.94
C GLY A 355 2.33 4.54 5.29
N ASN A 356 2.05 5.63 6.00
CA ASN A 356 2.21 6.97 5.46
C ASN A 356 3.69 7.35 5.43
N TRP A 357 4.11 8.11 4.42
CA TRP A 357 5.48 8.62 4.32
C TRP A 357 5.57 10.09 4.73
N LYS A 358 6.54 10.41 5.59
CA LYS A 358 6.75 11.73 6.18
C LYS A 358 8.25 12.05 6.24
N TRP A 359 8.61 13.33 6.37
CA TRP A 359 9.99 13.72 6.62
C TRP A 359 10.34 13.53 8.10
N ALA A 360 11.41 12.80 8.39
CA ALA A 360 11.87 12.47 9.74
C ALA A 360 13.35 12.88 9.97
N ASN A 361 13.81 12.77 11.21
CA ASN A 361 15.25 12.73 11.49
C ASN A 361 15.76 11.34 11.10
N PRO A 362 16.89 11.20 10.38
CA PRO A 362 17.43 9.91 9.97
C PRO A 362 17.58 8.92 11.13
N SER A 363 17.03 7.71 10.98
CA SER A 363 17.04 6.64 11.97
C SER A 363 17.62 5.29 11.46
N PRO A 364 18.75 5.28 10.72
CA PRO A 364 19.25 4.07 10.07
C PRO A 364 19.48 2.91 11.04
N ALA A 365 19.02 1.74 10.61
CA ALA A 365 18.95 0.46 11.32
C ALA A 365 18.06 0.46 12.58
N LYS A 366 17.01 1.29 12.62
CA LYS A 366 16.08 1.45 13.76
C LYS A 366 14.66 1.77 13.30
N GLU A 367 13.69 1.69 14.22
CA GLU A 367 12.32 2.13 13.95
C GLU A 367 12.25 3.66 13.74
N ASN A 368 11.47 4.09 12.74
CA ASN A 368 11.35 5.49 12.31
C ASN A 368 10.73 6.40 13.39
N ILE A 369 11.38 7.52 13.71
CA ILE A 369 10.95 8.44 14.78
C ILE A 369 10.41 9.76 14.20
N PHE A 370 9.11 10.00 14.37
CA PHE A 370 8.42 11.20 13.86
C PHE A 370 8.16 12.22 14.98
N ALA A 371 8.82 13.38 14.91
CA ALA A 371 8.57 14.52 15.80
C ALA A 371 7.45 15.42 15.25
N MET A 372 6.62 16.00 16.13
CA MET A 372 5.55 16.95 15.78
C MET A 372 6.10 18.36 15.49
N GLU A 373 6.85 18.53 14.39
CA GLU A 373 7.44 19.84 14.02
C GLU A 373 6.64 20.63 12.96
N ASP A 374 5.90 19.95 12.06
CA ASP A 374 5.40 20.58 10.82
C ASP A 374 4.08 21.39 10.94
N GLU A 375 3.30 21.28 12.02
CA GLU A 375 1.99 21.97 12.14
C GLU A 375 2.08 23.51 12.31
N ILE A 376 3.24 24.06 12.66
CA ILE A 376 3.37 25.46 13.12
C ILE A 376 3.49 26.47 11.95
N LEU A 377 3.88 26.03 10.75
CA LEU A 377 4.23 26.95 9.64
C LEU A 377 3.01 27.50 8.88
N ILE A 378 1.93 26.73 8.76
CA ILE A 378 0.75 27.11 7.94
C ILE A 378 0.06 28.38 8.46
N ASN A 379 0.14 28.66 9.77
CA ASN A 379 -0.54 29.80 10.40
C ASN A 379 0.22 31.15 10.30
N LYS A 380 1.32 31.24 9.53
CA LYS A 380 2.12 32.50 9.42
C LYS A 380 1.92 33.30 8.14
N GLU A 381 1.43 32.72 7.04
CA GLU A 381 1.33 33.44 5.76
C GLU A 381 0.12 34.39 5.66
N THR A 382 -0.86 34.30 6.55
CA THR A 382 -2.07 35.13 6.52
C THR A 382 -1.92 36.54 7.12
N ASN A 383 -0.75 36.87 7.70
CA ASN A 383 -0.53 38.18 8.35
C ASN A 383 0.89 38.73 8.18
N LYS A 384 1.19 39.29 7.00
CA LYS A 384 1.83 40.61 6.85
C LYS A 384 1.97 41.04 5.39
N GLY A 385 1.22 42.07 5.01
CA GLY A 385 1.66 43.00 3.98
C GLY A 385 2.29 44.21 4.66
N GLU A 386 3.62 44.32 4.65
CA GLU A 386 4.36 45.58 4.68
C GLU A 386 5.83 45.36 4.33
N ASN A 387 6.46 46.37 3.72
CA ASN A 387 7.73 46.24 3.01
C ASN A 387 8.85 46.95 3.76
N LEU A 388 9.97 46.27 4.06
CA LEU A 388 11.23 46.90 4.43
C LEU A 388 12.43 46.00 4.05
N LYS A 389 13.63 46.58 4.03
CA LYS A 389 14.82 46.07 3.33
C LYS A 389 15.70 45.14 4.17
N SER A 390 16.76 44.64 3.55
CA SER A 390 17.83 43.82 4.13
C SER A 390 18.51 44.45 5.35
N ASP A 391 19.11 43.62 6.20
CA ASP A 391 20.57 43.48 6.26
C ASP A 391 20.96 42.23 7.08
N SER A 392 22.25 41.96 7.26
CA SER A 392 22.79 40.62 7.56
C SER A 392 23.17 40.33 9.01
N ALA A 393 22.91 39.08 9.40
CA ALA A 393 23.61 38.26 10.41
C ALA A 393 23.77 38.76 11.86
N ASN A 394 23.21 38.00 12.81
CA ASN A 394 23.97 37.53 13.97
C ASN A 394 23.38 36.22 14.57
N TYR A 395 24.22 35.32 15.08
CA TYR A 395 23.84 33.97 15.53
C TYR A 395 24.45 33.65 16.91
N GLU A 396 23.84 34.12 18.01
CA GLU A 396 24.45 33.90 19.35
C GLU A 396 23.47 33.92 20.54
N ASN A 397 22.17 33.63 20.34
CA ASN A 397 21.14 33.86 21.37
C ASN A 397 20.09 32.73 21.53
N ILE A 398 20.49 31.46 21.30
CA ILE A 398 19.57 30.31 21.26
C ILE A 398 19.46 29.58 22.62
N GLU A 399 20.50 29.56 23.45
CA GLU A 399 20.54 28.66 24.63
C GLU A 399 19.52 29.01 25.73
N ASN A 400 19.24 30.30 25.97
CA ASN A 400 18.34 30.75 27.04
C ASN A 400 16.83 30.56 26.74
N ILE A 401 16.46 30.08 25.55
CA ILE A 401 15.05 29.85 25.17
C ILE A 401 14.57 28.44 25.57
N ASN A 402 15.49 27.50 25.80
CA ASN A 402 15.15 26.09 26.00
C ASN A 402 14.53 25.76 27.37
N SER A 403 14.93 26.46 28.43
CA SER A 403 14.51 26.17 29.82
C SER A 403 13.02 26.43 30.07
N GLU A 404 12.49 27.56 29.61
CA GLU A 404 11.06 27.89 29.78
C GLU A 404 10.15 27.06 28.87
N ASN A 405 10.60 26.71 27.66
CA ASN A 405 9.83 25.88 26.74
C ASN A 405 9.72 24.42 27.20
N LEU A 406 10.77 23.85 27.81
CA LEU A 406 10.72 22.52 28.42
C LEU A 406 9.65 22.41 29.53
N ALA A 407 9.43 23.48 30.30
CA ALA A 407 8.38 23.53 31.32
C ALA A 407 6.96 23.54 30.73
N GLN A 408 6.76 24.08 29.51
CA GLN A 408 5.46 24.06 28.84
C GLN A 408 5.23 22.80 27.98
N MET A 409 6.26 22.22 27.37
CA MET A 409 6.14 21.02 26.52
C MET A 409 5.54 19.81 27.28
N ASN A 410 5.91 19.61 28.55
CA ASN A 410 5.36 18.54 29.39
C ASN A 410 3.85 18.64 29.66
N LYS A 411 3.17 19.70 29.19
CA LYS A 411 1.72 19.88 29.31
C LYS A 411 0.94 19.57 28.01
N LYS A 412 1.62 19.26 26.89
CA LYS A 412 0.97 19.06 25.57
C LYS A 412 1.06 17.62 25.01
N TYR A 413 1.72 16.69 25.69
CA TYR A 413 1.81 15.29 25.27
C TYR A 413 0.95 14.36 26.13
N LEU A 414 -0.29 14.13 25.71
CA LEU A 414 -1.03 12.87 25.80
C LEU A 414 -2.32 13.03 24.98
N SER A 415 -2.56 12.21 23.95
CA SER A 415 -3.79 12.25 23.13
C SER A 415 -4.96 11.52 23.80
N LEU A 416 -5.19 11.87 25.05
CA LEU A 416 -6.22 11.39 25.96
C LEU A 416 -6.92 12.64 26.50
N SER A 417 -8.23 12.63 26.67
CA SER A 417 -8.93 13.77 27.29
C SER A 417 -8.34 14.07 28.67
N ASN A 418 -8.39 15.32 29.12
CA ASN A 418 -7.85 15.70 30.45
C ASN A 418 -8.37 14.80 31.59
N LEU A 419 -9.60 14.29 31.45
CA LEU A 419 -10.18 13.28 32.34
C LEU A 419 -9.49 11.91 32.24
N GLN A 420 -9.24 11.39 31.04
CA GLN A 420 -8.51 10.14 30.83
C GLN A 420 -7.05 10.23 31.30
N ILE A 421 -6.37 11.36 31.09
CA ILE A 421 -5.02 11.62 31.63
C ILE A 421 -5.04 11.51 33.16
N LEU A 422 -5.98 12.22 33.81
CA LEU A 422 -6.17 12.19 35.26
C LEU A 422 -6.47 10.78 35.77
N LEU A 423 -7.35 10.05 35.10
CA LEU A 423 -7.72 8.67 35.44
C LEU A 423 -6.53 7.70 35.32
N ILE A 424 -5.72 7.80 34.26
CA ILE A 424 -4.53 6.96 34.08
C ILE A 424 -3.47 7.29 35.14
N GLY A 425 -3.20 8.56 35.42
CA GLY A 425 -2.27 8.97 36.48
C GLY A 425 -2.69 8.53 37.87
N LEU A 426 -4.00 8.62 38.18
CA LEU A 426 -4.58 8.16 39.44
C LEU A 426 -4.62 6.63 39.54
N PHE A 427 -4.83 5.92 38.44
CA PHE A 427 -4.75 4.47 38.37
C PHE A 427 -3.31 3.96 38.59
N LEU A 428 -2.31 4.59 37.96
CA LEU A 428 -0.90 4.28 38.20
C LEU A 428 -0.50 4.55 39.66
N SER A 429 -0.89 5.69 40.25
CA SER A 429 -0.50 6.01 41.63
C SER A 429 -1.13 5.06 42.65
N ILE A 430 -2.38 4.60 42.43
CA ILE A 430 -3.00 3.53 43.22
C ILE A 430 -2.24 2.21 43.06
N ILE A 431 -1.86 1.82 41.83
CA ILE A 431 -1.08 0.61 41.58
C ILE A 431 0.29 0.66 42.24
N LEU A 432 1.04 1.75 42.10
CA LEU A 432 2.35 1.92 42.76
C LEU A 432 2.22 1.95 44.29
N SER A 433 1.20 2.61 44.84
CA SER A 433 0.93 2.63 46.29
C SER A 433 0.63 1.23 46.84
N ILE A 434 -0.18 0.45 46.12
CA ILE A 434 -0.43 -0.96 46.45
C ILE A 434 0.87 -1.76 46.35
N ILE A 435 1.63 -1.68 45.25
CA ILE A 435 2.92 -2.39 45.09
C ILE A 435 3.90 -2.01 46.22
N PHE A 436 3.98 -0.74 46.60
CA PHE A 436 4.82 -0.28 47.70
C PHE A 436 4.41 -0.93 49.03
N LEU A 437 3.11 -0.91 49.37
CA LEU A 437 2.57 -1.58 50.56
C LEU A 437 2.68 -3.12 50.51
N LEU A 438 2.82 -3.71 49.32
CA LEU A 438 3.02 -5.15 49.15
C LEU A 438 4.50 -5.58 49.32
N PHE A 439 5.46 -4.74 48.89
CA PHE A 439 6.88 -5.11 48.84
C PHE A 439 7.75 -4.46 49.93
N PHE A 440 7.36 -3.32 50.51
CA PHE A 440 8.14 -2.56 51.50
C PHE A 440 7.55 -2.63 52.92
N LYS A 441 7.01 -3.79 53.30
CA LYS A 441 6.54 -4.07 54.66
C LYS A 441 7.60 -4.81 55.48
#